data_AF-A0A094ENL3-F1
#
_entry.id   AF-A0A094ENL3-F1
#
_cell.length_a   1.000
_cell.length_b   1.000
_cell.length_c   1.000
_cell.angle_alpha   90.00
_cell.angle_beta   90.00
_cell.angle_gamma   90.00
#
_symmetry.space_group_name_H-M   'P 1'
#
loop_
_entity.id
_entity.type
_entity.pdbx_description
1 polymer ?
#
loop_
_entity_poly.entity_id
_entity_poly.type
_entity_poly.pdbx_seq_one_letter_code
_entity_poly.pdbx_strand_id
1 'polypeptide(L)'
;MWSSSIPTVLTLLLAVSGSVANKDKEHRKSCVVKSGGSNATDDAPAILKAFKKCGHKGRVVFEPTNYYVNSVMNIDWLKDVDVDIYGTLLWSTDIQYWLKNSMDVGYQNQSTALIIGGDNVRINGHGTGTFDGNGDYWYQWIRQQPNTSNYPGRPHAVTFGNLTNSVVKGLTFLRSQMWTMSIIYSHNVLLDSILVNNTGNWAQSCEFAYQEQLKQFTDYIATQPTPTERIPSGRLTLRLTTGPFTTETTVCR
;
A
#
# COMPACT_ATOMS: atom_id res chain seq x y z
N MET A 1 -26.62 -24.08 77.14
CA MET A 1 -25.63 -22.99 76.95
C MET A 1 -24.37 -23.62 76.40
N TRP A 2 -24.12 -23.55 75.09
CA TRP A 2 -22.79 -23.64 74.47
C TRP A 2 -22.83 -22.74 73.24
N SER A 3 -21.92 -21.78 73.21
CA SER A 3 -21.70 -20.82 72.14
C SER A 3 -20.70 -21.44 71.17
N SER A 4 -20.98 -21.41 69.88
CA SER A 4 -20.01 -21.76 68.84
C SER A 4 -19.98 -20.62 67.82
N SER A 5 -18.97 -19.78 67.95
CA SER A 5 -18.68 -18.67 67.05
C SER A 5 -18.04 -19.19 65.76
N ILE A 6 -18.59 -18.80 64.62
CA ILE A 6 -18.01 -19.04 63.29
C ILE A 6 -17.04 -17.89 62.99
N PRO A 7 -15.76 -18.13 62.64
CA PRO A 7 -14.88 -17.07 62.18
C PRO A 7 -15.15 -16.82 60.68
N THR A 8 -15.70 -15.67 60.36
CA THR A 8 -15.84 -15.18 58.98
C THR A 8 -14.45 -14.79 58.46
N VAL A 9 -13.87 -15.60 57.58
CA VAL A 9 -12.62 -15.27 56.89
C VAL A 9 -12.95 -14.25 55.80
N LEU A 10 -12.62 -12.97 56.06
CA LEU A 10 -12.75 -11.88 55.11
C LEU A 10 -11.53 -11.90 54.17
N THR A 11 -11.63 -12.58 53.03
CA THR A 11 -10.62 -12.50 51.96
C THR A 11 -10.68 -11.14 51.29
N LEU A 12 -9.70 -10.28 51.58
CA LEU A 12 -9.46 -9.02 50.90
C LEU A 12 -8.94 -9.32 49.48
N LEU A 13 -9.83 -9.28 48.49
CA LEU A 13 -9.44 -9.25 47.07
C LEU A 13 -8.91 -7.85 46.74
N LEU A 14 -7.58 -7.70 46.79
CA LEU A 14 -6.90 -6.54 46.20
C LEU A 14 -7.06 -6.61 44.68
N ALA A 15 -8.05 -5.90 44.15
CA ALA A 15 -8.14 -5.62 42.73
C ALA A 15 -6.96 -4.71 42.35
N VAL A 16 -5.91 -5.31 41.79
CA VAL A 16 -4.86 -4.55 41.10
C VAL A 16 -5.47 -4.01 39.82
N SER A 17 -6.04 -2.81 39.89
CA SER A 17 -6.40 -2.02 38.72
C SER A 17 -5.12 -1.61 38.00
N GLY A 18 -4.60 -2.52 37.18
CA GLY A 18 -3.60 -2.20 36.18
C GLY A 18 -4.27 -1.31 35.13
N SER A 19 -4.16 0.01 35.31
CA SER A 19 -4.42 0.95 34.23
C SER A 19 -3.49 0.60 33.08
N VAL A 20 -4.01 -0.06 32.05
CA VAL A 20 -3.34 -0.10 30.75
C VAL A 20 -3.27 1.35 30.30
N ALA A 21 -2.11 1.96 30.49
CA ALA A 21 -1.82 3.29 30.02
C ALA A 21 -2.07 3.28 28.51
N ASN A 22 -3.21 3.85 28.11
CA ASN A 22 -3.52 4.18 26.74
C ASN A 22 -2.51 5.25 26.35
N LYS A 23 -1.34 4.82 25.84
CA LYS A 23 -0.28 5.73 25.42
C LYS A 23 -0.91 6.79 24.55
N ASP A 24 -0.80 8.01 25.04
CA ASP A 24 -1.42 9.21 24.53
C ASP A 24 -1.45 9.21 23.00
N LYS A 25 -2.65 9.34 22.43
CA LYS A 25 -2.79 10.05 21.16
C LYS A 25 -2.46 11.52 21.46
N GLU A 26 -1.18 11.79 21.66
CA GLU A 26 -0.58 13.11 21.51
C GLU A 26 -1.21 13.72 20.24
N HIS A 27 -1.64 14.98 20.28
CA HIS A 27 -2.40 15.60 19.20
C HIS A 27 -1.58 15.63 17.91
N ARG A 28 -1.65 14.55 17.12
CA ARG A 28 -0.95 14.42 15.85
C ARG A 28 -1.46 15.50 14.91
N LYS A 29 -0.53 16.25 14.35
CA LYS A 29 -0.82 17.21 13.29
C LYS A 29 -1.46 16.47 12.11
N SER A 30 -2.65 16.90 11.71
CA SER A 30 -3.40 16.27 10.62
C SER A 30 -3.40 17.15 9.36
N CYS A 31 -3.12 16.54 8.21
CA CYS A 31 -3.15 17.17 6.90
C CYS A 31 -4.17 16.43 6.01
N VAL A 32 -5.25 17.11 5.66
CA VAL A 32 -6.22 16.60 4.69
C VAL A 32 -5.75 17.00 3.29
N VAL A 33 -5.58 16.03 2.39
CA VAL A 33 -5.22 16.27 1.00
C VAL A 33 -6.44 16.79 0.25
N LYS A 34 -6.30 17.95 -0.40
CA LYS A 34 -7.35 18.52 -1.24
C LYS A 34 -7.15 18.07 -2.69
N SER A 35 -8.21 17.50 -3.26
CA SER A 35 -8.27 17.12 -4.68
C SER A 35 -8.56 18.34 -5.54
N GLY A 36 -7.94 18.41 -6.71
CA GLY A 36 -8.19 19.39 -7.77
C GLY A 36 -9.49 19.11 -8.54
N GLY A 37 -10.13 17.97 -8.31
CA GLY A 37 -11.48 17.64 -8.78
C GLY A 37 -11.61 17.21 -10.24
N SER A 38 -10.53 17.25 -11.03
CA SER A 38 -10.54 16.78 -12.42
C SER A 38 -9.14 16.37 -12.89
N ASN A 39 -9.07 15.59 -13.96
CA ASN A 39 -7.81 15.16 -14.60
C ASN A 39 -6.97 16.32 -15.18
N ALA A 40 -7.56 17.52 -15.34
CA ALA A 40 -6.85 18.72 -15.77
C ALA A 40 -5.93 19.30 -14.69
N THR A 41 -6.07 18.88 -13.43
CA THR A 41 -5.23 19.29 -12.31
C THR A 41 -4.45 18.09 -11.78
N ASP A 42 -3.12 18.22 -11.69
CA ASP A 42 -2.28 17.21 -11.04
C ASP A 42 -2.33 17.37 -9.51
N ASP A 43 -2.76 16.32 -8.81
CA ASP A 43 -2.88 16.28 -7.36
C ASP A 43 -1.58 15.86 -6.66
N ALA A 44 -0.60 15.32 -7.39
CA ALA A 44 0.67 14.88 -6.80
C ALA A 44 1.39 16.00 -6.02
N PRO A 45 1.48 17.26 -6.48
CA PRO A 45 2.04 18.37 -5.69
C PRO A 45 1.28 18.63 -4.37
N ALA A 46 -0.05 18.51 -4.37
CA ALA A 46 -0.86 18.69 -3.17
C ALA A 46 -0.65 17.55 -2.15
N ILE A 47 -0.54 16.32 -2.65
CA ILE A 47 -0.20 15.12 -1.87
C ILE A 47 1.18 15.30 -1.23
N LEU A 48 2.21 15.60 -2.02
CA LEU A 48 3.58 15.82 -1.55
C LEU A 48 3.64 16.94 -0.50
N LYS A 49 2.88 18.02 -0.69
CA LYS A 49 2.78 19.12 0.28
C LYS A 49 2.16 18.67 1.60
N ALA A 50 1.12 17.84 1.57
CA ALA A 50 0.49 17.30 2.78
C ALA A 50 1.46 16.40 3.54
N PHE A 51 2.16 15.50 2.84
CA PHE A 51 3.20 14.69 3.44
C PHE A 51 4.33 15.54 4.00
N LYS A 52 4.90 16.49 3.25
CA LYS A 52 5.94 17.42 3.75
C LYS A 52 5.54 18.11 5.06
N LYS A 53 4.24 18.40 5.24
CA LYS A 53 3.72 19.07 6.43
C LYS A 53 3.42 18.12 7.60
N CYS A 54 3.04 16.86 7.35
CA CYS A 54 2.54 15.91 8.34
C CYS A 54 3.23 14.53 8.32
N GLY A 55 4.33 14.36 7.59
CA GLY A 55 5.06 13.10 7.39
C GLY A 55 6.01 12.72 8.51
N HIS A 56 5.96 13.44 9.63
CA HIS A 56 6.68 13.10 10.87
C HIS A 56 5.75 13.30 12.07
N LYS A 57 5.49 12.24 12.85
CA LYS A 57 4.58 12.25 14.01
C LYS A 57 3.20 12.84 13.69
N GLY A 58 2.71 12.61 12.47
CA GLY A 58 1.52 13.26 11.95
C GLY A 58 0.54 12.29 11.33
N ARG A 59 -0.49 12.87 10.73
CA ARG A 59 -1.55 12.15 10.04
C ARG A 59 -1.82 12.78 8.68
N VAL A 60 -1.93 11.98 7.63
CA VAL A 60 -2.33 12.41 6.29
C VAL A 60 -3.64 11.71 5.94
N VAL A 61 -4.64 12.47 5.48
CA VAL A 61 -5.98 11.95 5.18
C VAL A 61 -6.36 12.28 3.75
N PHE A 62 -6.72 11.26 2.98
CA PHE A 62 -7.35 11.38 1.67
C PHE A 62 -8.86 11.17 1.84
N GLU A 63 -9.65 12.18 1.49
CA GLU A 63 -11.12 12.18 1.54
C GLU A 63 -11.70 11.22 0.48
N PRO A 64 -12.98 10.77 0.60
CA PRO A 64 -13.61 9.84 -0.35
C PRO A 64 -13.93 10.51 -1.69
N THR A 65 -12.90 10.84 -2.45
CA THR A 65 -12.94 11.47 -3.78
C THR A 65 -11.84 10.90 -4.68
N ASN A 66 -11.81 11.33 -5.94
CA ASN A 66 -10.73 11.01 -6.87
C ASN A 66 -9.59 12.03 -6.75
N TYR A 67 -8.36 11.53 -6.69
CA TYR A 67 -7.12 12.29 -6.78
C TYR A 67 -6.44 11.94 -8.09
N TYR A 68 -6.24 12.92 -8.96
CA TYR A 68 -5.68 12.72 -10.30
C TYR A 68 -4.16 12.86 -10.23
N VAL A 69 -3.46 11.73 -10.29
CA VAL A 69 -2.00 11.66 -10.16
C VAL A 69 -1.38 11.70 -11.55
N ASN A 70 -0.83 12.86 -11.92
CA ASN A 70 -0.22 13.06 -13.24
C ASN A 70 1.31 13.18 -13.18
N SER A 71 1.91 13.12 -11.99
CA SER A 71 3.36 13.09 -11.81
C SER A 71 3.83 12.11 -10.75
N VAL A 72 5.11 11.72 -10.85
CA VAL A 72 5.76 10.81 -9.89
C VAL A 72 5.81 11.40 -8.48
N MET A 73 5.74 10.53 -7.47
CA MET A 73 5.82 10.94 -6.07
C MET A 73 6.87 10.10 -5.32
N ASN A 74 7.87 10.74 -4.72
CA ASN A 74 8.78 10.10 -3.77
C ASN A 74 8.48 10.59 -2.33
N ILE A 75 8.10 9.64 -1.47
CA ILE A 75 7.69 9.83 -0.07
C ILE A 75 8.34 8.73 0.79
N ASP A 76 9.66 8.56 0.66
CA ASP A 76 10.45 7.48 1.28
C ASP A 76 11.02 7.81 2.68
N TRP A 77 10.60 8.92 3.29
CA TRP A 77 11.23 9.49 4.48
C TRP A 77 10.31 9.58 5.71
N LEU A 78 9.14 8.92 5.69
CA LEU A 78 8.13 9.06 6.74
C LEU A 78 8.63 8.55 8.10
N LYS A 79 8.14 9.15 9.20
CA LYS A 79 8.45 8.69 10.55
C LYS A 79 7.28 8.82 11.50
N ASP A 80 6.78 7.69 12.01
CA ASP A 80 5.61 7.64 12.90
C ASP A 80 4.40 8.39 12.33
N VAL A 81 3.87 7.88 11.20
CA VAL A 81 2.80 8.55 10.44
C VAL A 81 1.60 7.63 10.28
N ASP A 82 0.42 8.20 10.47
CA ASP A 82 -0.85 7.59 10.07
C ASP A 82 -1.27 8.11 8.69
N VAL A 83 -1.54 7.22 7.74
CA VAL A 83 -2.04 7.58 6.40
C VAL A 83 -3.39 6.91 6.20
N ASP A 84 -4.45 7.70 6.17
CA ASP A 84 -5.81 7.21 5.94
C ASP A 84 -6.25 7.55 4.52
N ILE A 85 -6.58 6.52 3.75
CA ILE A 85 -6.95 6.65 2.35
C ILE A 85 -8.39 6.19 2.18
N TYR A 86 -9.33 7.13 2.06
CA TYR A 86 -10.73 6.80 1.81
C TYR A 86 -11.11 6.89 0.33
N GLY A 87 -10.36 7.68 -0.45
CA GLY A 87 -10.61 7.94 -1.86
C GLY A 87 -9.78 7.08 -2.82
N THR A 88 -9.83 7.47 -4.09
CA THR A 88 -9.11 6.81 -5.18
C THR A 88 -7.98 7.71 -5.67
N LEU A 89 -6.76 7.22 -5.64
CA LEU A 89 -5.68 7.80 -6.43
C LEU A 89 -5.79 7.19 -7.83
N LEU A 90 -5.90 8.03 -8.85
CA LEU A 90 -6.08 7.63 -10.25
C LEU A 90 -4.92 8.16 -11.07
N TRP A 91 -4.12 7.26 -11.62
CA TRP A 91 -2.95 7.62 -12.41
C TRP A 91 -3.36 8.07 -13.81
N SER A 92 -2.65 9.06 -14.33
CA SER A 92 -2.87 9.57 -15.68
C SER A 92 -2.57 8.52 -16.74
N THR A 93 -3.16 8.69 -17.91
CA THR A 93 -2.97 7.83 -19.08
C THR A 93 -1.82 8.31 -19.99
N ASP A 94 -1.02 9.29 -19.54
CA ASP A 94 0.10 9.81 -20.32
C ASP A 94 1.29 8.84 -20.28
N ILE A 95 1.21 7.81 -21.11
CA ILE A 95 2.24 6.76 -21.23
C ILE A 95 3.62 7.36 -21.49
N GLN A 96 3.73 8.39 -22.33
CA GLN A 96 5.03 8.97 -22.68
C GLN A 96 5.64 9.73 -21.50
N TYR A 97 4.83 10.44 -20.72
CA TYR A 97 5.28 11.02 -19.46
C TYR A 97 5.82 9.93 -18.52
N TRP A 98 5.06 8.86 -18.29
CA TRP A 98 5.45 7.82 -17.35
C TRP A 98 6.72 7.08 -17.80
N LEU A 99 6.85 6.73 -19.09
CA LEU A 99 8.07 6.10 -19.60
C LEU A 99 9.32 6.97 -19.39
N LYS A 100 9.17 8.30 -19.42
CA LYS A 100 10.28 9.25 -19.26
C LYS A 100 10.59 9.61 -17.80
N ASN A 101 9.58 9.63 -16.93
CA ASN A 101 9.70 10.25 -15.60
C ASN A 101 9.59 9.24 -14.45
N SER A 102 9.18 7.99 -14.70
CA SER A 102 9.08 6.97 -13.65
C SER A 102 10.44 6.78 -12.96
N MET A 103 10.40 6.63 -11.64
CA MET A 103 11.60 6.62 -10.81
C MET A 103 12.23 5.23 -10.80
N ASP A 104 13.56 5.16 -10.74
CA ASP A 104 14.27 3.89 -10.61
C ASP A 104 13.91 3.20 -9.27
N VAL A 105 13.55 1.93 -9.36
CA VAL A 105 13.23 1.07 -8.22
C VAL A 105 14.50 0.53 -7.55
N GLY A 106 15.64 0.57 -8.25
CA GLY A 106 16.91 -0.01 -7.80
C GLY A 106 16.96 -1.54 -7.91
N TYR A 107 16.02 -2.15 -8.64
CA TYR A 107 15.92 -3.59 -8.86
C TYR A 107 15.55 -3.90 -10.32
N GLN A 108 16.30 -4.80 -10.95
CA GLN A 108 16.09 -5.28 -12.33
C GLN A 108 15.92 -4.18 -13.41
N ASN A 109 16.48 -2.98 -13.19
CA ASN A 109 16.30 -1.82 -14.09
C ASN A 109 14.82 -1.47 -14.32
N GLN A 110 13.98 -1.69 -13.29
CA GLN A 110 12.56 -1.38 -13.30
C GLN A 110 12.27 0.00 -12.74
N SER A 111 11.12 0.56 -13.10
CA SER A 111 10.69 1.88 -12.67
C SER A 111 9.39 1.85 -11.86
N THR A 112 9.05 2.94 -11.17
CA THR A 112 7.82 3.06 -10.37
C THR A 112 7.23 4.46 -10.40
N ALA A 113 5.91 4.54 -10.25
CA ALA A 113 5.18 5.80 -10.24
C ALA A 113 5.14 6.47 -8.84
N LEU A 114 5.16 5.68 -7.77
CA LEU A 114 5.10 6.14 -6.39
C LEU A 114 6.09 5.33 -5.55
N ILE A 115 6.99 6.01 -4.84
CA ILE A 115 7.75 5.42 -3.75
C ILE A 115 7.17 5.97 -2.44
N ILE A 116 6.79 5.07 -1.53
CA ILE A 116 6.34 5.46 -0.18
C ILE A 116 6.97 4.55 0.87
N GLY A 117 7.53 5.17 1.91
CA GLY A 117 8.51 4.52 2.77
C GLY A 117 8.77 5.24 4.08
N GLY A 118 9.52 4.60 4.98
CA GLY A 118 9.91 5.16 6.27
C GLY A 118 9.71 4.22 7.47
N ASP A 119 9.87 4.75 8.67
CA ASP A 119 9.76 3.97 9.91
C ASP A 119 8.44 4.23 10.65
N ASN A 120 7.84 3.15 11.14
CA ASN A 120 6.59 3.15 11.90
C ASN A 120 5.44 3.86 11.15
N VAL A 121 5.26 3.51 9.87
CA VAL A 121 4.22 4.04 8.99
C VAL A 121 3.00 3.12 9.01
N ARG A 122 1.81 3.71 9.16
CA ARG A 122 0.53 2.99 9.20
C ARG A 122 -0.38 3.50 8.09
N ILE A 123 -0.38 2.80 6.95
CA ILE A 123 -1.24 3.08 5.80
C ILE A 123 -2.51 2.23 5.92
N ASN A 124 -3.66 2.88 5.90
CA ASN A 124 -4.96 2.22 6.00
C ASN A 124 -5.91 2.74 4.91
N GLY A 125 -6.32 1.84 4.02
CA GLY A 125 -7.31 2.11 2.98
C GLY A 125 -8.76 2.00 3.46
N HIS A 126 -9.02 1.53 4.69
CA HIS A 126 -10.38 1.40 5.25
C HIS A 126 -11.35 0.59 4.37
N GLY A 127 -10.83 -0.24 3.44
CA GLY A 127 -11.62 -1.02 2.49
C GLY A 127 -12.15 -0.22 1.29
N THR A 128 -11.94 1.09 1.21
CA THR A 128 -12.37 1.95 0.07
C THR A 128 -11.20 2.62 -0.65
N GLY A 129 -10.07 2.79 0.04
CA GLY A 129 -8.84 3.36 -0.49
C GLY A 129 -8.32 2.57 -1.68
N THR A 130 -8.27 3.23 -2.83
CA THR A 130 -8.00 2.58 -4.11
C THR A 130 -6.85 3.24 -4.84
N PHE A 131 -5.92 2.44 -5.35
CA PHE A 131 -4.88 2.87 -6.27
C PHE A 131 -5.21 2.32 -7.65
N ASP A 132 -5.59 3.18 -8.58
CA ASP A 132 -6.03 2.78 -9.92
C ASP A 132 -5.01 3.25 -10.97
N GLY A 133 -4.31 2.28 -11.56
CA GLY A 133 -3.28 2.55 -12.55
C GLY A 133 -3.81 2.96 -13.93
N ASN A 134 -5.13 2.94 -14.14
CA ASN A 134 -5.76 3.21 -15.43
C ASN A 134 -5.21 2.32 -16.56
N GLY A 135 -4.98 1.05 -16.22
CA GLY A 135 -4.19 0.09 -16.98
C GLY A 135 -4.72 -0.26 -18.36
N ASP A 136 -6.01 -0.06 -18.68
CA ASP A 136 -6.56 -0.42 -20.00
C ASP A 136 -5.77 0.23 -21.15
N TYR A 137 -5.37 1.49 -20.98
CA TYR A 137 -4.54 2.21 -21.94
C TYR A 137 -3.15 1.59 -22.07
N TRP A 138 -2.54 1.20 -20.96
CA TRP A 138 -1.26 0.49 -20.95
C TRP A 138 -1.36 -0.87 -21.63
N TYR A 139 -2.43 -1.61 -21.34
CA TYR A 139 -2.68 -2.94 -21.89
C TYR A 139 -2.93 -2.91 -23.39
N GLN A 140 -3.63 -1.89 -23.90
CA GLN A 140 -3.77 -1.68 -25.34
C GLN A 140 -2.44 -1.29 -26.00
N TRP A 141 -1.74 -0.32 -25.40
CA TRP A 141 -0.51 0.22 -25.96
C TRP A 141 0.61 -0.81 -26.00
N ILE A 142 0.75 -1.62 -24.95
CA ILE A 142 1.85 -2.57 -24.80
C ILE A 142 1.80 -3.69 -25.83
N ARG A 143 0.62 -4.10 -26.28
CA ARG A 143 0.43 -5.14 -27.32
C ARG A 143 1.03 -4.75 -28.67
N GLN A 144 1.29 -3.46 -28.88
CA GLN A 144 1.88 -2.94 -30.11
C GLN A 144 3.42 -2.84 -30.02
N GLN A 145 4.02 -3.23 -28.89
CA GLN A 145 5.45 -3.10 -28.65
C GLN A 145 6.18 -4.44 -28.84
N PRO A 146 7.48 -4.42 -29.21
CA PRO A 146 8.26 -5.64 -29.43
C PRO A 146 8.53 -6.47 -28.16
N ASN A 147 8.46 -5.84 -26.97
CA ASN A 147 8.53 -6.51 -25.68
C ASN A 147 7.27 -6.15 -24.88
N THR A 148 6.36 -7.10 -24.75
CA THR A 148 5.04 -6.88 -24.15
C THR A 148 5.02 -7.08 -22.64
N SER A 149 5.99 -7.83 -22.09
CA SER A 149 6.04 -8.18 -20.68
C SER A 149 6.80 -7.12 -19.86
N ASN A 150 8.09 -6.91 -20.15
CA ASN A 150 8.99 -6.04 -19.37
C ASN A 150 9.50 -4.85 -20.19
N TYR A 151 8.59 -4.09 -20.81
CA TYR A 151 8.97 -2.91 -21.58
C TYR A 151 9.67 -1.88 -20.68
N PRO A 152 10.89 -1.42 -21.01
CA PRO A 152 11.67 -0.52 -20.17
C PRO A 152 10.91 0.77 -19.82
N GLY A 153 10.97 1.15 -18.54
CA GLY A 153 10.37 2.38 -18.05
C GLY A 153 8.88 2.29 -17.72
N ARG A 154 8.20 1.16 -17.97
CA ARG A 154 6.83 0.94 -17.48
C ARG A 154 6.82 0.90 -15.95
N PRO A 155 6.09 1.82 -15.28
CA PRO A 155 6.14 1.88 -13.83
C PRO A 155 5.39 0.74 -13.16
N HIS A 156 5.96 0.24 -12.07
CA HIS A 156 5.18 -0.37 -11.00
C HIS A 156 4.25 0.68 -10.38
N ALA A 157 3.02 0.30 -10.02
CA ALA A 157 2.06 1.25 -9.48
C ALA A 157 2.54 1.88 -8.16
N VAL A 158 3.16 1.08 -7.28
CA VAL A 158 3.78 1.57 -6.04
C VAL A 158 5.01 0.75 -5.63
N THR A 159 6.00 1.41 -5.05
CA THR A 159 7.09 0.78 -4.33
C THR A 159 7.01 1.18 -2.85
N PHE A 160 6.74 0.18 -2.02
CA PHE A 160 6.90 0.26 -0.57
C PHE A 160 8.39 0.08 -0.25
N GLY A 161 9.13 1.19 -0.24
CA GLY A 161 10.58 1.21 -0.06
C GLY A 161 10.95 1.56 1.37
N ASN A 162 11.97 0.91 1.94
CA ASN A 162 12.51 1.24 3.27
C ASN A 162 11.44 1.28 4.39
N LEU A 163 10.39 0.47 4.31
CA LEU A 163 9.40 0.40 5.38
C LEU A 163 9.93 -0.42 6.56
N THR A 164 9.98 0.19 7.74
CA THR A 164 10.31 -0.52 8.98
C THR A 164 9.18 -0.42 10.00
N ASN A 165 8.89 -1.51 10.73
CA ASN A 165 7.86 -1.53 11.79
C ASN A 165 6.50 -1.00 11.34
N SER A 166 6.12 -1.32 10.10
CA SER A 166 5.05 -0.63 9.39
C SER A 166 3.88 -1.55 9.06
N VAL A 167 2.71 -0.95 8.85
CA VAL A 167 1.47 -1.65 8.49
C VAL A 167 0.87 -0.99 7.26
N VAL A 168 0.56 -1.79 6.25
CA VAL A 168 -0.20 -1.38 5.06
C VAL A 168 -1.43 -2.28 5.00
N LYS A 169 -2.64 -1.71 5.06
CA LYS A 169 -3.84 -2.53 5.06
C LYS A 169 -5.05 -1.93 4.36
N GLY A 170 -5.95 -2.80 3.93
CA GLY A 170 -7.28 -2.40 3.43
C GLY A 170 -7.26 -1.59 2.14
N LEU A 171 -6.19 -1.70 1.35
CA LEU A 171 -6.05 -1.04 0.05
C LEU A 171 -6.51 -1.95 -1.08
N THR A 172 -7.10 -1.33 -2.10
CA THR A 172 -7.41 -1.98 -3.38
C THR A 172 -6.50 -1.43 -4.47
N PHE A 173 -5.90 -2.31 -5.25
CA PHE A 173 -5.13 -1.96 -6.44
C PHE A 173 -5.91 -2.40 -7.68
N LEU A 174 -6.19 -1.44 -8.56
CA LEU A 174 -6.90 -1.68 -9.81
C LEU A 174 -5.98 -1.38 -11.00
N ARG A 175 -6.04 -2.25 -12.01
CA ARG A 175 -5.51 -2.01 -13.37
C ARG A 175 -4.13 -1.35 -13.37
N SER A 176 -3.16 -2.01 -12.72
CA SER A 176 -1.79 -1.52 -12.61
C SER A 176 -1.15 -1.37 -13.99
N GLN A 177 -0.30 -0.36 -14.19
CA GLN A 177 0.39 -0.11 -15.45
C GLN A 177 1.34 -1.25 -15.82
N MET A 178 1.95 -1.89 -14.81
CA MET A 178 2.86 -3.03 -14.89
C MET A 178 2.74 -3.86 -13.60
N TRP A 179 3.83 -4.15 -12.88
CA TRP A 179 3.76 -4.80 -11.58
C TRP A 179 2.95 -3.92 -10.61
N THR A 180 2.13 -4.56 -9.78
CA THR A 180 1.23 -3.82 -8.89
C THR A 180 2.00 -3.19 -7.75
N MET A 181 2.91 -3.92 -7.13
CA MET A 181 3.73 -3.35 -6.06
C MET A 181 5.12 -3.95 -5.96
N SER A 182 6.04 -3.20 -5.39
CA SER A 182 7.34 -3.70 -4.94
C SER A 182 7.53 -3.42 -3.46
N ILE A 183 8.12 -4.36 -2.73
CA ILE A 183 8.44 -4.23 -1.31
C ILE A 183 9.95 -4.39 -1.19
N ILE A 184 10.66 -3.29 -0.97
CA ILE A 184 12.10 -3.22 -1.12
C ILE A 184 12.72 -2.64 0.14
N TYR A 185 13.82 -3.26 0.59
CA TYR A 185 14.58 -2.84 1.79
C TYR A 185 13.72 -2.67 3.04
N SER A 186 12.65 -3.47 3.15
CA SER A 186 11.64 -3.33 4.17
C SER A 186 11.76 -4.43 5.23
N HIS A 187 11.48 -4.10 6.49
CA HIS A 187 11.71 -4.99 7.64
C HIS A 187 10.58 -4.85 8.67
N ASN A 188 10.06 -5.97 9.18
CA ASN A 188 8.93 -5.98 10.12
C ASN A 188 7.72 -5.20 9.57
N VAL A 189 7.20 -5.66 8.43
CA VAL A 189 6.06 -5.03 7.75
C VAL A 189 4.90 -6.02 7.70
N LEU A 190 3.70 -5.54 8.01
CA LEU A 190 2.44 -6.25 7.82
C LEU A 190 1.71 -5.66 6.61
N LEU A 191 1.47 -6.48 5.60
CA LEU A 191 0.49 -6.20 4.55
C LEU A 191 -0.75 -7.03 4.85
N ASP A 192 -1.90 -6.39 5.04
CA ASP A 192 -3.13 -7.07 5.45
C ASP A 192 -4.36 -6.59 4.67
N SER A 193 -5.25 -7.52 4.32
CA SER A 193 -6.49 -7.19 3.61
C SER A 193 -6.27 -6.37 2.33
N ILE A 194 -5.30 -6.80 1.51
CA ILE A 194 -4.96 -6.16 0.23
C ILE A 194 -5.71 -6.86 -0.90
N LEU A 195 -6.43 -6.08 -1.72
CA LEU A 195 -7.06 -6.55 -2.94
C LEU A 195 -6.25 -6.11 -4.16
N VAL A 196 -5.98 -7.02 -5.09
CA VAL A 196 -5.36 -6.70 -6.39
C VAL A 196 -6.28 -7.22 -7.49
N ASN A 197 -6.66 -6.33 -8.42
CA ASN A 197 -7.45 -6.69 -9.59
C ASN A 197 -6.94 -5.94 -10.83
N ASN A 198 -6.20 -6.64 -11.69
CA ASN A 198 -5.69 -6.11 -12.96
C ASN A 198 -6.54 -6.57 -14.16
N THR A 199 -7.82 -6.88 -13.94
CA THR A 199 -8.80 -7.05 -15.03
C THR A 199 -9.11 -5.68 -15.59
N GLY A 200 -8.83 -5.48 -16.88
CA GLY A 200 -9.19 -4.22 -17.52
C GLY A 200 -10.64 -4.21 -17.95
N ASN A 201 -11.20 -3.03 -18.20
CA ASN A 201 -12.60 -2.91 -18.60
C ASN A 201 -12.77 -3.25 -20.08
N TRP A 202 -11.87 -2.76 -20.94
CA TRP A 202 -11.95 -2.93 -22.40
C TRP A 202 -10.65 -3.45 -23.02
N ALA A 203 -9.56 -3.46 -22.28
CA ALA A 203 -8.29 -4.06 -22.68
C ALA A 203 -7.79 -4.93 -21.53
N GLN A 204 -7.43 -6.19 -21.79
CA GLN A 204 -6.98 -7.09 -20.72
C GLN A 204 -5.47 -7.01 -20.51
N SER A 205 -5.02 -7.11 -19.25
CA SER A 205 -3.60 -7.16 -18.88
C SER A 205 -2.87 -8.37 -19.45
N CYS A 206 -3.62 -9.44 -19.74
CA CYS A 206 -3.19 -10.64 -20.43
C CYS A 206 -4.21 -11.00 -21.53
N GLU A 207 -3.76 -11.58 -22.63
CA GLU A 207 -4.64 -12.06 -23.70
C GLU A 207 -5.23 -13.42 -23.26
N PHE A 208 -6.55 -13.51 -23.07
CA PHE A 208 -7.21 -14.76 -22.72
C PHE A 208 -7.46 -15.59 -23.99
N ALA A 209 -6.82 -16.76 -24.08
CA ALA A 209 -7.53 -17.92 -24.60
C ALA A 209 -8.64 -18.27 -23.58
N TYR A 210 -9.84 -18.51 -24.09
CA TYR A 210 -11.05 -18.79 -23.31
C TYR A 210 -10.81 -20.00 -22.37
N GLN A 211 -11.25 -19.87 -21.10
CA GLN A 211 -11.16 -20.81 -19.96
C GLN A 211 -9.97 -20.59 -19.01
N GLU A 212 -10.27 -20.51 -17.69
CA GLU A 212 -9.38 -20.44 -16.52
C GLU A 212 -8.91 -19.05 -16.06
N GLN A 213 -9.72 -18.39 -15.23
CA GLN A 213 -9.64 -16.96 -14.92
C GLN A 213 -9.15 -16.58 -13.51
N LEU A 214 -8.31 -17.37 -12.85
CA LEU A 214 -7.94 -17.10 -11.44
C LEU A 214 -6.47 -17.34 -11.14
N LYS A 215 -5.53 -16.63 -11.77
CA LYS A 215 -4.11 -16.97 -11.56
C LYS A 215 -3.00 -15.88 -11.68
N GLN A 216 -2.86 -14.90 -10.76
CA GLN A 216 -1.84 -13.82 -10.89
C GLN A 216 -1.16 -13.28 -9.58
N PHE A 217 -0.75 -14.09 -8.60
CA PHE A 217 -0.21 -13.52 -7.34
C PHE A 217 1.33 -13.45 -7.19
N THR A 218 2.11 -14.26 -7.92
CA THR A 218 3.57 -14.34 -7.67
C THR A 218 4.42 -13.43 -8.56
N ASP A 219 3.92 -12.99 -9.71
CA ASP A 219 4.69 -12.21 -10.68
C ASP A 219 4.51 -10.68 -10.53
N TYR A 220 3.60 -10.22 -9.67
CA TYR A 220 3.25 -8.79 -9.51
C TYR A 220 3.78 -8.16 -8.22
N ILE A 221 4.43 -8.95 -7.35
CA ILE A 221 5.02 -8.49 -6.09
C ILE A 221 6.51 -8.83 -6.09
N ALA A 222 7.37 -7.82 -6.23
CA ALA A 222 8.80 -7.99 -6.03
C ALA A 222 9.14 -7.81 -4.54
N THR A 223 9.89 -8.75 -3.96
CA THR A 223 10.45 -8.61 -2.62
C THR A 223 11.97 -8.63 -2.69
N GLN A 224 12.63 -7.72 -1.98
CA GLN A 224 14.08 -7.71 -1.83
C GLN A 224 14.47 -7.59 -0.35
N PRO A 225 15.27 -8.54 0.19
CA PRO A 225 15.83 -8.40 1.53
C PRO A 225 16.94 -7.33 1.55
N THR A 226 17.16 -6.72 2.71
CA THR A 226 18.27 -5.76 2.91
C THR A 226 19.64 -6.46 2.73
N PRO A 227 20.60 -5.88 1.98
CA PRO A 227 21.94 -6.45 1.84
C PRO A 227 22.70 -6.37 3.17
N THR A 228 22.87 -7.53 3.82
CA THR A 228 23.88 -7.85 4.87
C THR A 228 24.27 -6.76 5.86
N GLU A 229 23.54 -6.68 6.98
CA GLU A 229 24.13 -6.38 8.29
C GLU A 229 23.40 -7.23 9.35
N ARG A 230 24.15 -7.88 10.24
CA ARG A 230 23.59 -8.81 11.25
C ARG A 230 22.71 -8.05 12.26
N ILE A 231 21.41 -7.97 11.99
CA ILE A 231 20.36 -7.42 12.87
C ILE A 231 19.20 -8.45 12.91
N PRO A 232 18.58 -8.72 14.09
CA PRO A 232 17.76 -9.92 14.28
C PRO A 232 16.57 -10.00 13.32
N SER A 233 16.21 -11.24 12.96
CA SER A 233 15.20 -11.63 11.98
C SER A 233 13.94 -10.76 12.00
N GLY A 234 13.78 -9.89 11.00
CA GLY A 234 12.53 -9.20 10.73
C GLY A 234 11.54 -10.10 10.05
N ARG A 235 10.26 -9.97 10.39
CA ARG A 235 9.17 -10.76 9.82
C ARG A 235 8.39 -9.91 8.82
N LEU A 236 8.41 -10.27 7.54
CA LEU A 236 7.39 -9.81 6.59
C LEU A 236 6.18 -10.74 6.74
N THR A 237 5.00 -10.19 7.06
CA THR A 237 3.76 -10.97 7.10
C THR A 237 2.80 -10.41 6.06
N LEU A 238 2.44 -11.25 5.09
CA LEU A 238 1.46 -10.94 4.06
C LEU A 238 0.17 -11.73 4.35
N ARG A 239 -0.94 -11.03 4.58
CA ARG A 239 -2.28 -11.59 4.75
C ARG A 239 -3.18 -11.01 3.68
N LEU A 240 -3.60 -11.85 2.75
CA LEU A 240 -4.45 -11.47 1.64
C LEU A 240 -5.87 -11.96 1.91
N THR A 241 -6.85 -11.09 1.76
CA THR A 241 -8.26 -11.51 1.73
C THR A 241 -8.62 -11.89 0.31
N THR A 242 -8.69 -13.19 0.04
CA THR A 242 -9.34 -13.72 -1.15
C THR A 242 -10.84 -13.68 -0.91
N GLY A 243 -11.59 -12.94 -1.75
CA GLY A 243 -13.03 -13.15 -1.90
C GLY A 243 -13.32 -14.59 -2.38
N PRO A 244 -14.59 -15.01 -2.51
CA PRO A 244 -14.99 -16.42 -2.62
C PRO A 244 -14.64 -17.16 -3.94
N PHE A 245 -13.60 -16.76 -4.66
CA PHE A 245 -13.15 -17.43 -5.89
C PHE A 245 -11.65 -17.82 -5.77
N THR A 246 -11.42 -19.13 -5.87
CA THR A 246 -10.15 -19.89 -5.71
C THR A 246 -9.04 -19.50 -6.68
N THR A 247 -7.79 -19.32 -6.23
CA THR A 247 -6.63 -18.92 -7.07
C THR A 247 -5.62 -20.05 -7.32
N GLU A 248 -5.12 -20.17 -8.55
CA GLU A 248 -3.93 -20.96 -8.95
C GLU A 248 -2.91 -20.02 -9.66
N THR A 249 -1.85 -20.43 -10.37
CA THR A 249 -0.83 -19.52 -10.99
C THR A 249 -0.62 -19.70 -12.52
N THR A 250 -0.55 -18.61 -13.30
CA THR A 250 -0.06 -18.56 -14.70
C THR A 250 0.98 -17.45 -14.81
N VAL A 251 2.18 -17.82 -15.22
CA VAL A 251 3.27 -16.89 -15.56
C VAL A 251 3.03 -16.35 -16.96
N CYS A 252 2.88 -15.03 -17.11
CA CYS A 252 2.81 -14.39 -18.43
C CYS A 252 4.23 -14.24 -19.00
N ARG A 253 4.62 -15.14 -19.91
CA ARG A 253 5.78 -14.95 -20.79
C ARG A 253 5.46 -13.93 -21.89
#